data_AF-A0A7Y5HI15-F1
#
_entry.id   AF-A0A7Y5HI15-F1
#
_cell.length_a   1.000
_cell.length_b   1.000
_cell.length_c   1.000
_cell.angle_alpha   90.00
_cell.angle_beta   90.00
_cell.angle_gamma   90.00
#
_symmetry.space_group_name_H-M   'P 1'
#
loop_
_entity.id
_entity.type
_entity.pdbx_description
1 polymer ?
#
loop_
_entity_poly.entity_id
_entity_poly.type
_entity_poly.pdbx_seq_one_letter_code
_entity_poly.pdbx_strand_id
1 'polypeptide(L)'
;MQVVTGAAVTVDVHASYLDYNGTDVTPGRKNTAISTAVTTDVVGSPGASTYRNVRSLKIRNRHATLSVLVTVVHTDGTTAVELYETLLGPGAVLQYTDGAGFFIRETFASPLDWHGNLYACYGRCDPQQMLRMATMGGSVAPTPTNIGTSVARLSYFRPPADIVVNKVRHYGVGATTNVYRIALYDGDSLARLTAEQAFTTVANAWGEVFSNLGLTLSKDQLYFIAVSVNATGTTAGVLAMGATPGATTGAVNVLPKTWPGNLSVDAGYMDGGLAQFAVTSGALPDPAPTIAAQPTNWTGGMPLFFLDNNNS
;
A
#
# COMPACT_ATOMS: atom_id res chain seq x y z
N MET A 1 16.23 -28.23 10.16
CA MET A 1 15.81 -27.22 9.17
C MET A 1 16.98 -26.39 8.73
N GLN A 2 17.00 -26.06 7.44
CA GLN A 2 18.07 -25.34 6.79
C GLN A 2 17.52 -24.11 6.07
N VAL A 3 18.38 -23.11 5.91
CA VAL A 3 18.14 -21.94 5.06
C VAL A 3 19.23 -21.92 4.00
N VAL A 4 18.82 -21.87 2.74
CA VAL A 4 19.70 -21.69 1.60
C VAL A 4 19.63 -20.24 1.16
N THR A 5 20.78 -19.59 1.03
CA THR A 5 20.90 -18.24 0.46
C THR A 5 21.53 -18.31 -0.94
N GLY A 6 20.88 -17.70 -1.93
CA GLY A 6 21.35 -17.71 -3.32
C GLY A 6 22.50 -16.73 -3.63
N ALA A 7 22.85 -15.83 -2.71
CA ALA A 7 23.86 -14.80 -2.91
C ALA A 7 24.57 -14.42 -1.60
N ALA A 8 25.73 -13.76 -1.71
CA ALA A 8 26.47 -13.20 -0.58
C ALA A 8 25.80 -11.91 -0.09
N VAL A 9 24.83 -12.09 0.81
CA VAL A 9 24.03 -11.03 1.41
C VAL A 9 23.96 -11.28 2.92
N THR A 10 24.00 -10.22 3.71
CA THR A 10 23.93 -10.33 5.17
C THR A 10 22.51 -10.65 5.61
N VAL A 11 22.29 -11.88 6.09
CA VAL A 11 21.00 -12.41 6.55
C VAL A 11 21.09 -12.82 8.01
N ASP A 12 20.15 -12.33 8.82
CA ASP A 12 20.03 -12.75 10.23
C ASP A 12 18.85 -13.71 10.37
N VAL A 13 19.07 -14.85 11.03
CA VAL A 13 18.05 -15.86 11.29
C VAL A 13 17.86 -16.04 12.79
N HIS A 14 16.61 -16.02 13.24
CA HIS A 14 16.21 -16.41 14.59
C HIS A 14 15.20 -17.54 14.52
N ALA A 15 15.49 -18.66 15.19
CA ALA A 15 14.58 -19.76 15.35
C ALA A 15 14.27 -19.99 16.84
N SER A 16 13.01 -20.27 17.14
CA SER A 16 12.53 -20.70 18.46
C SER A 16 11.72 -21.98 18.29
N TYR A 17 11.93 -22.93 19.20
CA TYR A 17 11.33 -24.25 19.13
C TYR A 17 11.06 -24.79 20.53
N LEU A 18 10.20 -25.81 20.61
CA LEU A 18 9.94 -26.59 21.81
C LEU A 18 10.36 -28.03 21.55
N ASP A 19 11.08 -28.60 22.50
CA ASP A 19 11.44 -30.02 22.53
C ASP A 19 10.54 -30.75 23.51
N TYR A 20 9.93 -31.84 23.06
CA TYR A 20 9.12 -32.71 23.88
C TYR A 20 9.75 -34.10 23.95
N ASN A 21 10.12 -34.54 25.15
CA ASN A 21 10.76 -35.84 25.40
C ASN A 21 9.78 -36.94 25.86
N GLY A 22 8.48 -36.65 25.86
CA GLY A 22 7.43 -37.55 26.38
C GLY A 22 6.89 -37.15 27.76
N THR A 23 7.59 -36.31 28.52
CA THR A 23 7.15 -35.82 29.85
C THR A 23 7.28 -34.31 29.97
N ASP A 24 8.38 -33.74 29.51
CA ASP A 24 8.73 -32.34 29.65
C ASP A 24 8.74 -31.63 28.31
N VAL A 25 8.35 -30.35 28.34
CA VAL A 25 8.46 -29.43 27.22
C VAL A 25 9.57 -28.43 27.51
N THR A 26 10.67 -28.53 26.78
CA THR A 26 11.85 -27.67 26.96
C THR A 26 11.94 -26.64 25.82
N PRO A 27 11.89 -25.33 26.11
CA PRO A 27 12.07 -24.32 25.09
C PRO A 27 13.53 -24.19 24.66
N GLY A 28 13.74 -23.95 23.37
CA GLY A 28 15.05 -23.72 22.77
C GLY A 28 15.03 -22.61 21.73
N ARG A 29 16.22 -22.07 21.43
CA ARG A 29 16.40 -21.04 20.39
C ARG A 29 17.76 -21.16 19.72
N LYS A 30 17.86 -20.68 18.48
CA LYS A 30 19.13 -20.51 17.76
C LYS A 30 19.11 -19.20 16.97
N ASN A 31 20.19 -18.43 17.09
CA ASN A 31 20.46 -17.27 16.26
C ASN A 31 21.59 -17.64 15.30
N THR A 32 21.42 -17.34 14.02
CA THR A 32 22.40 -17.65 12.98
C THR A 32 22.58 -16.42 12.09
N ALA A 33 23.82 -15.99 11.87
CA ALA A 33 24.14 -14.97 10.87
C ALA A 33 24.72 -15.67 9.63
N ILE A 34 24.26 -15.27 8.45
CA ILE A 34 24.68 -15.79 7.14
C ILE A 34 25.18 -14.59 6.32
N SER A 35 26.32 -14.71 5.63
CA SER A 35 26.89 -13.63 4.83
C SER A 35 27.38 -14.07 3.44
N THR A 36 27.22 -15.34 3.11
CA THR A 36 27.65 -15.96 1.85
C THR A 36 26.49 -16.74 1.25
N ALA A 37 26.58 -17.10 -0.03
CA ALA A 37 25.64 -18.03 -0.65
C ALA A 37 25.94 -19.45 -0.15
N VAL A 38 25.08 -20.00 0.71
CA VAL A 38 25.35 -21.29 1.37
C VAL A 38 24.07 -21.90 1.94
N THR A 39 24.06 -23.22 2.12
CA THR A 39 23.07 -23.94 2.91
C THR A 39 23.50 -23.95 4.37
N THR A 40 22.68 -23.40 5.26
CA THR A 40 23.00 -23.28 6.69
C THR A 40 21.95 -23.95 7.57
N ASP A 41 22.38 -24.77 8.53
CA ASP A 41 21.50 -25.33 9.55
C ASP A 41 21.06 -24.25 10.55
N VAL A 42 19.78 -23.91 10.53
CA VAL A 42 19.18 -22.90 11.43
C VAL A 42 18.39 -23.51 12.58
N VAL A 43 18.01 -24.78 12.46
CA VAL A 43 17.48 -25.61 13.55
C VAL A 43 18.06 -27.00 13.41
N GLY A 44 18.82 -27.46 14.40
CA GLY A 44 19.37 -28.81 14.41
C GLY A 44 18.30 -29.88 14.62
N SER A 45 18.66 -31.14 14.40
CA SER A 45 17.78 -32.28 14.73
C SER A 45 17.54 -32.36 16.24
N PRO A 46 16.36 -32.83 16.69
CA PRO A 46 16.14 -33.13 18.10
C PRO A 46 17.10 -34.22 18.59
N GLY A 47 17.29 -34.29 19.90
CA GLY A 47 17.92 -35.45 20.52
C GLY A 47 17.11 -36.73 20.27
N ALA A 48 17.72 -37.89 20.51
CA ALA A 48 17.02 -39.17 20.42
C ALA A 48 15.75 -39.17 21.29
N SER A 49 14.68 -39.80 20.80
CA SER A 49 13.37 -39.88 21.48
C SER A 49 12.76 -38.52 21.87
N THR A 50 13.17 -37.44 21.19
CA THR A 50 12.65 -36.10 21.39
C THR A 50 11.98 -35.59 20.11
N TYR A 51 10.86 -34.90 20.24
CA TYR A 51 10.17 -34.26 19.14
C TYR A 51 10.38 -32.75 19.21
N ARG A 52 10.86 -32.13 18.13
CA ARG A 52 11.07 -30.68 18.05
C ARG A 52 9.99 -30.03 17.21
N ASN A 53 9.26 -29.08 17.81
CA ASN A 53 8.30 -28.24 17.11
C ASN A 53 8.85 -26.81 17.01
N VAL A 54 9.10 -26.33 15.79
CA VAL A 54 9.48 -24.94 15.53
C VAL A 54 8.27 -24.05 15.73
N ARG A 55 8.32 -23.13 16.69
CA ARG A 55 7.21 -22.21 16.98
C ARG A 55 7.30 -20.91 16.20
N SER A 56 8.52 -20.42 15.97
CA SER A 56 8.75 -19.28 15.11
C SER A 56 10.12 -19.35 14.46
N LEU A 57 10.17 -18.97 13.19
CA LEU A 57 11.39 -18.75 12.42
C LEU A 57 11.29 -17.35 11.80
N LYS A 58 12.36 -16.56 11.90
CA LYS A 58 12.47 -15.24 11.27
C LYS A 58 13.78 -15.21 10.50
N ILE A 59 13.71 -14.86 9.22
CA ILE A 59 14.87 -14.72 8.33
C ILE A 59 14.83 -13.31 7.77
N ARG A 60 15.74 -12.44 8.23
CA ARG A 60 15.80 -11.04 7.82
C ARG A 60 16.97 -10.84 6.87
N ASN A 61 16.71 -10.31 5.68
CA ASN A 61 17.75 -9.70 4.88
C ASN A 61 18.12 -8.35 5.52
N ARG A 62 19.30 -8.25 6.17
CA ARG A 62 19.77 -7.01 6.80
C ARG A 62 20.70 -6.20 5.90
N HIS A 63 20.88 -6.60 4.64
CA HIS A 63 21.70 -5.86 3.70
C HIS A 63 21.03 -4.54 3.32
N ALA A 64 21.83 -3.52 3.04
CA ALA A 64 21.33 -2.17 2.77
C ALA A 64 20.63 -2.06 1.40
N THR A 65 21.11 -2.81 0.40
CA THR A 65 20.73 -2.59 -1.01
C THR A 65 20.52 -3.84 -1.85
N LEU A 66 20.90 -5.03 -1.38
CA LEU A 66 20.90 -6.25 -2.21
C LEU A 66 19.77 -7.16 -1.74
N SER A 67 19.01 -7.69 -2.70
CA SER A 67 18.03 -8.75 -2.49
C SER A 67 18.71 -10.12 -2.49
N VAL A 68 18.08 -11.12 -1.87
CA VAL A 68 18.60 -12.50 -1.82
C VAL A 68 17.46 -13.51 -1.94
N LEU A 69 17.62 -14.51 -2.79
CA LEU A 69 16.73 -15.66 -2.86
C LEU A 69 16.97 -16.53 -1.62
N VAL A 70 15.91 -16.82 -0.88
CA VAL A 70 15.93 -17.60 0.36
C VAL A 70 15.03 -18.80 0.20
N THR A 71 15.59 -19.99 0.42
CA THR A 71 14.85 -21.26 0.39
C THR A 71 14.92 -21.91 1.76
N VAL A 72 13.75 -22.23 2.33
CA VAL A 72 13.63 -22.92 3.61
C VAL A 72 13.45 -24.41 3.35
N VAL A 73 14.36 -25.22 3.90
CA VAL A 73 14.40 -26.66 3.68
C VAL A 73 14.20 -27.41 5.00
N HIS A 74 13.37 -28.43 4.98
CA HIS A 74 13.29 -29.43 6.03
C HIS A 74 14.01 -30.71 5.58
N THR A 75 14.84 -31.30 6.43
CA THR A 75 15.48 -32.57 6.14
C THR A 75 15.48 -33.47 7.35
N ASP A 76 15.30 -34.78 7.12
CA ASP A 76 15.45 -35.85 8.11
C ASP A 76 16.85 -36.50 8.05
N GLY A 77 17.77 -35.92 7.28
CA GLY A 77 19.12 -36.44 7.03
C GLY A 77 19.21 -37.38 5.81
N THR A 78 18.08 -37.82 5.26
CA THR A 78 18.02 -38.64 4.04
C THR A 78 17.25 -37.93 2.93
N THR A 79 16.08 -37.39 3.25
CA THR A 79 15.20 -36.63 2.36
C THR A 79 15.29 -35.17 2.73
N ALA A 80 15.48 -34.30 1.73
CA ALA A 80 15.35 -32.85 1.87
C ALA A 80 14.11 -32.39 1.10
N VAL A 81 13.27 -31.58 1.75
CA VAL A 81 12.03 -31.03 1.20
C VAL A 81 12.07 -29.51 1.33
N GLU A 82 11.85 -28.82 0.23
CA GLU A 82 11.67 -27.37 0.21
C GLU A 82 10.28 -27.03 0.73
N LEU A 83 10.22 -26.25 1.82
CA LEU A 83 8.95 -25.81 2.41
C LEU A 83 8.50 -24.45 1.86
N TYR A 84 9.45 -23.59 1.49
CA TYR A 84 9.17 -22.23 1.02
C TYR A 84 10.37 -21.65 0.27
N GLU A 85 10.12 -20.90 -0.80
CA GLU A 85 11.13 -20.13 -1.52
C GLU A 85 10.62 -18.71 -1.79
N THR A 86 11.45 -17.69 -1.57
CA THR A 86 11.12 -16.32 -1.92
C THR A 86 12.34 -15.42 -2.07
N LEU A 87 12.19 -14.34 -2.83
CA LEU A 87 13.15 -13.26 -2.91
C LEU A 87 12.92 -12.28 -1.75
N LEU A 88 13.89 -12.17 -0.84
CA LEU A 88 13.87 -11.15 0.22
C LEU A 88 14.69 -9.94 -0.19
N GLY A 89 14.01 -8.81 -0.39
CA GLY A 89 14.68 -7.54 -0.61
C GLY A 89 15.34 -6.94 0.64
N PRO A 90 16.07 -5.83 0.52
CA PRO A 90 16.74 -5.17 1.64
C PRO A 90 15.78 -4.88 2.80
N GLY A 91 16.11 -5.33 4.01
CA GLY A 91 15.28 -5.15 5.19
C GLY A 91 14.07 -6.09 5.30
N ALA A 92 13.69 -6.83 4.26
CA ALA A 92 12.56 -7.75 4.31
C ALA A 92 12.82 -8.94 5.25
N VAL A 93 11.74 -9.48 5.80
CA VAL A 93 11.76 -10.60 6.76
C VAL A 93 10.80 -11.68 6.31
N LEU A 94 11.29 -12.88 6.01
CA LEU A 94 10.43 -14.07 5.98
C LEU A 94 10.14 -14.49 7.42
N GLN A 95 8.88 -14.58 7.78
CA GLN A 95 8.43 -15.02 9.10
C GLN A 95 7.57 -16.28 8.99
N TYR A 96 7.87 -17.25 9.84
CA TYR A 96 7.00 -18.36 10.16
C TYR A 96 6.52 -18.22 11.61
N THR A 97 5.24 -18.45 11.82
CA THR A 97 4.65 -18.68 13.13
C THR A 97 3.72 -19.86 13.08
N ASP A 98 3.77 -20.68 14.12
CA ASP A 98 2.83 -21.78 14.30
C ASP A 98 1.38 -21.25 14.28
N GLY A 99 0.54 -21.86 13.44
CA GLY A 99 -0.83 -21.43 13.16
C GLY A 99 -1.03 -20.47 11.97
N ALA A 100 -0.01 -19.72 11.52
CA ALA A 100 -0.14 -18.80 10.36
C ALA A 100 0.69 -19.21 9.14
N GLY A 101 1.65 -20.13 9.31
CA GLY A 101 2.54 -20.56 8.23
C GLY A 101 3.60 -19.51 7.88
N PHE A 102 4.13 -19.59 6.66
CA PHE A 102 5.14 -18.67 6.13
C PHE A 102 4.49 -17.43 5.50
N PHE A 103 4.99 -16.25 5.86
CA PHE A 103 4.59 -14.98 5.26
C PHE A 103 5.75 -13.98 5.32
N ILE A 104 5.77 -13.05 4.38
CA ILE A 104 6.81 -12.02 4.30
C ILE A 104 6.33 -10.77 5.04
N ARG A 105 7.21 -10.21 5.86
CA ARG A 105 7.14 -8.86 6.40
C ARG A 105 8.23 -8.04 5.73
N GLU A 106 7.85 -7.33 4.68
CA GLU A 106 8.69 -6.32 4.05
C GLU A 106 9.05 -5.26 5.10
N THR A 107 10.33 -4.91 5.27
CA THR A 107 10.64 -3.51 5.59
C THR A 107 10.64 -2.83 4.22
N PHE A 108 9.91 -1.73 4.06
CA PHE A 108 9.57 -1.03 2.81
C PHE A 108 10.74 -0.57 1.89
N ALA A 109 11.85 -1.30 1.79
CA ALA A 109 13.10 -0.89 1.15
C ALA A 109 13.51 -1.72 -0.09
N SER A 110 12.67 -2.65 -0.55
CA SER A 110 12.78 -3.22 -1.90
C SER A 110 11.73 -2.58 -2.81
N PRO A 111 12.08 -2.11 -4.02
CA PRO A 111 11.06 -1.60 -4.93
C PRO A 111 10.14 -2.76 -5.32
N LEU A 112 8.85 -2.65 -4.98
CA LEU A 112 7.83 -3.57 -5.45
C LEU A 112 7.67 -3.36 -6.96
N ASP A 113 7.24 -4.37 -7.72
CA ASP A 113 7.19 -4.32 -9.20
C ASP A 113 6.38 -3.13 -9.77
N TRP A 114 5.45 -2.59 -8.96
CA TRP A 114 4.65 -1.42 -9.31
C TRP A 114 5.35 -0.07 -9.06
N HIS A 115 6.51 -0.04 -8.40
CA HIS A 115 7.28 1.20 -8.18
C HIS A 115 7.72 1.82 -9.50
N GLY A 116 7.45 3.11 -9.67
CA GLY A 116 7.71 3.86 -10.90
C GLY A 116 6.76 3.53 -12.06
N ASN A 117 5.86 2.55 -11.90
CA ASN A 117 4.97 2.06 -12.95
C ASN A 117 3.51 2.34 -12.67
N LEU A 118 3.02 2.02 -11.47
CA LEU A 118 1.61 2.14 -11.09
C LEU A 118 1.48 2.56 -9.63
N TYR A 119 0.80 3.67 -9.39
CA TYR A 119 0.57 4.20 -8.04
C TYR A 119 -0.90 4.46 -7.76
N ALA A 120 -1.35 4.06 -6.58
CA ALA A 120 -2.60 4.57 -6.03
C ALA A 120 -2.44 6.02 -5.56
N CYS A 121 -3.45 6.85 -5.75
CA CYS A 121 -3.46 8.20 -5.16
C CYS A 121 -3.85 8.18 -3.67
N TYR A 122 -3.21 7.35 -2.85
CA TYR A 122 -3.50 7.23 -1.42
C TYR A 122 -2.26 6.84 -0.61
N GLY A 123 -1.98 7.57 0.46
CA GLY A 123 -0.96 7.21 1.45
C GLY A 123 0.43 7.03 0.82
N ARG A 124 0.93 5.80 0.79
CA ARG A 124 2.22 5.43 0.19
C ARG A 124 2.13 4.86 -1.23
N CYS A 125 1.04 5.16 -1.91
CA CYS A 125 0.79 4.78 -3.29
C CYS A 125 0.64 3.28 -3.57
N ASP A 126 0.34 2.46 -2.57
CA ASP A 126 0.14 1.01 -2.77
C ASP A 126 -1.20 0.72 -3.49
N PRO A 127 -1.18 0.21 -4.74
CA PRO A 127 -2.38 -0.10 -5.49
C PRO A 127 -3.16 -1.29 -4.92
N GLN A 128 -2.47 -2.27 -4.32
CA GLN A 128 -3.10 -3.45 -3.73
C GLN A 128 -3.81 -3.08 -2.43
N GLN A 129 -3.20 -2.26 -1.60
CA GLN A 129 -3.84 -1.72 -0.39
C GLN A 129 -5.13 -0.98 -0.76
N MET A 130 -5.07 -0.08 -1.75
CA MET A 130 -6.23 0.72 -2.15
C MET A 130 -7.37 -0.16 -2.71
N LEU A 131 -7.06 -1.13 -3.57
CA LEU A 131 -8.06 -2.08 -4.10
C LEU A 131 -8.66 -2.96 -3.01
N ARG A 132 -7.84 -3.45 -2.08
CA ARG A 132 -8.32 -4.22 -0.92
C ARG A 132 -9.27 -3.39 -0.06
N MET A 133 -8.93 -2.12 0.22
CA MET A 133 -9.80 -1.23 0.98
C MET A 133 -11.10 -0.91 0.25
N ALA A 134 -11.06 -0.76 -1.07
CA ALA A 134 -12.26 -0.54 -1.87
C ALA A 134 -13.20 -1.76 -1.88
N THR A 135 -12.63 -2.98 -1.94
CA THR A 135 -13.40 -4.23 -2.14
C THR A 135 -13.87 -4.90 -0.85
N MET A 136 -13.09 -4.82 0.23
CA MET A 136 -13.44 -5.49 1.49
C MET A 136 -14.47 -4.73 2.34
N GLY A 137 -14.70 -3.44 2.06
CA GLY A 137 -15.45 -2.54 2.94
C GLY A 137 -16.95 -2.39 2.68
N GLY A 138 -17.50 -2.92 1.57
CA GLY A 138 -18.89 -2.61 1.18
C GLY A 138 -19.12 -1.11 0.95
N SER A 139 -18.09 -0.43 0.42
CA SER A 139 -18.03 1.02 0.32
C SER A 139 -19.13 1.59 -0.59
N VAL A 140 -19.93 2.53 -0.06
CA VAL A 140 -20.90 3.29 -0.87
C VAL A 140 -20.13 4.31 -1.69
N ALA A 141 -20.19 4.20 -3.01
CA ALA A 141 -19.56 5.13 -3.93
C ALA A 141 -20.27 6.50 -3.97
N PRO A 142 -19.55 7.61 -4.27
CA PRO A 142 -20.09 8.94 -4.12
C PRO A 142 -20.91 9.29 -5.33
N THR A 143 -22.16 9.67 -5.11
CA THR A 143 -22.96 10.33 -6.14
C THR A 143 -22.53 11.80 -6.26
N PRO A 144 -22.70 12.45 -7.42
CA PRO A 144 -22.44 13.88 -7.54
C PRO A 144 -23.21 14.72 -6.52
N THR A 145 -24.44 14.33 -6.18
CA THR A 145 -25.22 14.98 -5.11
C THR A 145 -24.55 14.86 -3.73
N ASN A 146 -23.85 13.76 -3.43
CA ASN A 146 -23.14 13.63 -2.16
C ASN A 146 -21.86 14.48 -2.11
N ILE A 147 -21.23 14.76 -3.26
CA ILE A 147 -20.07 15.65 -3.33
C ILE A 147 -20.50 17.11 -3.23
N GLY A 148 -21.49 17.51 -4.06
CA GLY A 148 -21.93 18.89 -4.19
C GLY A 148 -20.98 19.74 -5.03
N THR A 149 -21.51 20.83 -5.59
CA THR A 149 -20.75 21.72 -6.49
C THR A 149 -19.90 22.78 -5.77
N SER A 150 -19.94 22.78 -4.44
CA SER A 150 -19.23 23.74 -3.57
C SER A 150 -17.99 23.16 -2.89
N VAL A 151 -17.70 21.87 -3.08
CA VAL A 151 -16.61 21.16 -2.41
C VAL A 151 -15.82 20.29 -3.39
N ALA A 152 -14.50 20.28 -3.24
CA ALA A 152 -13.63 19.25 -3.80
C ALA A 152 -13.15 18.31 -2.68
N ARG A 153 -13.17 17.00 -2.95
CA ARG A 153 -12.64 15.93 -2.10
C ARG A 153 -11.22 15.63 -2.55
N LEU A 154 -10.29 15.41 -1.62
CA LEU A 154 -8.91 15.11 -1.98
C LEU A 154 -8.30 13.98 -1.16
N SER A 155 -7.29 13.35 -1.76
CA SER A 155 -6.48 12.31 -1.13
C SER A 155 -5.00 12.65 -1.29
N TYR A 156 -4.28 12.67 -0.17
CA TYR A 156 -2.84 12.82 -0.10
C TYR A 156 -2.14 11.50 -0.41
N PHE A 157 -1.00 11.63 -1.09
CA PHE A 157 -0.13 10.50 -1.37
C PHE A 157 1.33 10.93 -1.51
N ARG A 158 2.24 9.98 -1.29
CA ARG A 158 3.70 10.13 -1.45
C ARG A 158 4.24 8.97 -2.28
N PRO A 159 4.78 9.24 -3.48
CA PRO A 159 5.41 8.24 -4.31
C PRO A 159 6.59 7.56 -3.58
N PRO A 160 6.63 6.22 -3.49
CA PRO A 160 7.77 5.50 -2.89
C PRO A 160 8.99 5.43 -3.81
N ALA A 161 8.85 5.79 -5.09
CA ALA A 161 9.90 6.05 -6.05
C ALA A 161 9.44 7.13 -7.05
N ASP A 162 10.36 7.65 -7.86
CA ASP A 162 9.99 8.57 -8.93
C ASP A 162 9.08 7.88 -9.95
N ILE A 163 8.10 8.61 -10.49
CA ILE A 163 7.22 8.14 -11.56
C ILE A 163 7.03 9.22 -12.61
N VAL A 164 6.96 8.82 -13.89
CA VAL A 164 6.43 9.65 -14.96
C VAL A 164 4.99 9.22 -15.20
N VAL A 165 4.04 10.02 -14.76
CA VAL A 165 2.60 9.76 -14.91
C VAL A 165 2.18 10.10 -16.33
N ASN A 166 1.83 9.08 -17.09
CA ASN A 166 1.32 9.22 -18.45
C ASN A 166 -0.20 9.10 -18.50
N LYS A 167 -0.78 8.28 -17.62
CA LYS A 167 -2.24 8.09 -17.53
C LYS A 167 -2.72 8.25 -16.09
N VAL A 168 -3.94 8.76 -15.95
CA VAL A 168 -4.68 8.73 -14.69
C VAL A 168 -5.96 7.93 -14.92
N ARG A 169 -6.09 6.83 -14.21
CA ARG A 169 -7.17 5.86 -14.37
C ARG A 169 -8.14 5.91 -13.20
N HIS A 170 -9.38 5.54 -13.48
CA HIS A 170 -10.43 5.34 -12.49
C HIS A 170 -11.23 4.09 -12.83
N TYR A 171 -11.93 3.53 -11.84
CA TYR A 171 -12.91 2.48 -12.08
C TYR A 171 -14.32 3.06 -11.90
N GLY A 172 -15.13 3.01 -12.95
CA GLY A 172 -16.52 3.47 -12.90
C GLY A 172 -17.43 2.40 -12.30
N VAL A 173 -18.25 2.77 -11.32
CA VAL A 173 -19.26 1.87 -10.73
C VAL A 173 -20.67 2.19 -11.23
N GLY A 174 -20.84 3.36 -11.84
CA GLY A 174 -22.07 3.79 -12.49
C GLY A 174 -21.75 4.81 -13.58
N ALA A 175 -22.69 5.00 -14.50
CA ALA A 175 -22.49 5.86 -15.66
C ALA A 175 -22.76 7.33 -15.33
N THR A 176 -21.82 8.22 -15.67
CA THR A 176 -21.97 9.68 -15.59
C THR A 176 -21.23 10.33 -16.76
N THR A 177 -21.74 11.46 -17.26
CA THR A 177 -21.16 12.14 -18.43
C THR A 177 -20.64 13.52 -18.05
N ASN A 178 -19.31 13.68 -18.02
CA ASN A 178 -18.62 14.96 -17.76
C ASN A 178 -19.10 15.69 -16.48
N VAL A 179 -19.42 14.91 -15.43
CA VAL A 179 -19.91 15.45 -14.15
C VAL A 179 -18.78 15.68 -13.15
N TYR A 180 -17.85 14.72 -13.08
CA TYR A 180 -16.71 14.80 -12.19
C TYR A 180 -15.57 15.58 -12.85
N ARG A 181 -14.86 16.34 -12.02
CA ARG A 181 -13.67 17.11 -12.40
C ARG A 181 -12.49 16.68 -11.54
N ILE A 182 -11.30 16.67 -12.12
CA ILE A 182 -10.10 16.21 -11.44
C ILE A 182 -8.88 17.04 -11.81
N ALA A 183 -7.96 17.18 -10.85
CA ALA A 183 -6.62 17.69 -11.07
C ALA A 183 -5.65 17.15 -10.00
N LEU A 184 -4.36 17.10 -10.34
CA LEU A 184 -3.28 16.82 -9.39
C LEU A 184 -2.65 18.13 -8.91
N TYR A 185 -2.12 18.10 -7.70
CA TYR A 185 -1.53 19.23 -7.02
C TYR A 185 -0.27 18.84 -6.26
N ASP A 186 0.62 19.81 -6.12
CA ASP A 186 1.72 19.75 -5.18
C ASP A 186 1.20 20.00 -3.75
N GLY A 187 1.55 19.13 -2.81
CA GLY A 187 1.01 19.15 -1.45
C GLY A 187 1.56 20.26 -0.55
N ASP A 188 2.68 20.86 -0.94
CA ASP A 188 3.34 21.89 -0.15
C ASP A 188 3.00 23.30 -0.65
N SER A 189 3.16 23.54 -1.94
CA SER A 189 2.84 24.81 -2.60
C SER A 189 1.35 24.99 -2.91
N LEU A 190 0.57 23.91 -2.89
CA LEU A 190 -0.83 23.87 -3.34
C LEU A 190 -1.02 24.23 -4.83
N ALA A 191 0.06 24.34 -5.60
CA ALA A 191 -0.01 24.61 -7.02
C ALA A 191 -0.61 23.43 -7.79
N ARG A 192 -1.45 23.71 -8.78
CA ARG A 192 -2.03 22.66 -9.61
C ARG A 192 -1.02 22.20 -10.66
N LEU A 193 -0.78 20.89 -10.72
CA LEU A 193 0.22 20.27 -11.59
C LEU A 193 -0.34 19.86 -12.96
N THR A 194 -1.67 19.81 -13.09
CA THR A 194 -2.34 19.45 -14.34
C THR A 194 -3.39 20.49 -14.72
N ALA A 195 -3.76 20.54 -15.99
CA ALA A 195 -5.04 21.14 -16.35
C ALA A 195 -6.17 20.40 -15.61
N GLU A 196 -7.23 21.12 -15.24
CA GLU A 196 -8.46 20.49 -14.80
C GLU A 196 -9.11 19.73 -15.95
N GLN A 197 -9.57 18.50 -15.70
CA GLN A 197 -10.31 17.72 -16.68
C GLN A 197 -11.65 17.27 -16.12
N ALA A 198 -12.70 17.39 -16.93
CA ALA A 198 -13.95 16.70 -16.70
C ALA A 198 -13.89 15.30 -17.30
N PHE A 199 -14.48 14.30 -16.64
CA PHE A 199 -14.46 12.93 -17.14
C PHE A 199 -15.81 12.24 -17.06
N THR A 200 -15.95 11.23 -17.91
CA THR A 200 -17.12 10.36 -18.02
C THR A 200 -16.78 9.01 -17.43
N THR A 201 -17.72 8.43 -16.69
CA THR A 201 -17.60 7.09 -16.11
C THR A 201 -18.52 6.13 -16.85
N VAL A 202 -18.06 4.90 -17.03
CA VAL A 202 -18.88 3.79 -17.52
C VAL A 202 -19.06 2.80 -16.38
N ALA A 203 -20.26 2.28 -16.21
CA ALA A 203 -20.55 1.33 -15.14
C ALA A 203 -19.73 0.04 -15.30
N ASN A 204 -19.05 -0.37 -14.23
CA ASN A 204 -18.24 -1.57 -14.12
C ASN A 204 -17.07 -1.63 -15.12
N ALA A 205 -16.45 -0.48 -15.42
CA ALA A 205 -15.38 -0.39 -16.39
C ALA A 205 -14.25 0.53 -15.93
N TRP A 206 -13.03 0.22 -16.39
CA TRP A 206 -11.90 1.14 -16.27
C TRP A 206 -12.05 2.29 -17.26
N GLY A 207 -11.81 3.50 -16.77
CA GLY A 207 -11.76 4.71 -17.58
C GLY A 207 -10.44 5.45 -17.37
N GLU A 208 -10.14 6.34 -18.32
CA GLU A 208 -8.95 7.19 -18.32
C GLU A 208 -9.40 8.65 -18.29
N VAL A 209 -8.77 9.47 -17.45
CA VAL A 209 -9.04 10.91 -17.37
C VAL A 209 -7.98 11.71 -18.12
N PHE A 210 -6.72 11.36 -17.89
CA PHE A 210 -5.58 11.92 -18.61
C PHE A 210 -4.91 10.83 -19.41
N SER A 211 -4.42 11.18 -20.60
CA SER A 211 -3.58 10.36 -21.46
C SER A 211 -2.37 11.20 -21.92
N ASN A 212 -1.20 10.56 -22.05
CA ASN A 212 0.06 11.20 -22.42
C ASN A 212 0.41 12.43 -21.56
N LEU A 213 0.13 12.36 -20.25
CA LEU A 213 0.30 13.50 -19.36
C LEU A 213 1.77 13.90 -19.17
N GLY A 214 2.70 12.94 -19.13
CA GLY A 214 4.14 13.20 -18.97
C GLY A 214 4.52 13.90 -17.66
N LEU A 215 3.68 13.85 -16.62
CA LEU A 215 3.91 14.53 -15.35
C LEU A 215 4.89 13.74 -14.49
N THR A 216 6.04 14.31 -14.16
CA THR A 216 7.00 13.68 -13.26
C THR A 216 6.64 13.96 -11.81
N LEU A 217 6.49 12.91 -11.00
CA LEU A 217 6.33 13.02 -9.55
C LEU A 217 7.54 12.40 -8.87
N SER A 218 8.18 13.16 -8.00
CA SER A 218 9.36 12.74 -7.27
C SER A 218 9.02 11.90 -6.04
N LYS A 219 9.92 10.96 -5.75
CA LYS A 219 9.92 10.14 -4.54
C LYS A 219 9.81 11.01 -3.28
N ASP A 220 9.05 10.53 -2.31
CA ASP A 220 8.85 11.09 -0.97
C ASP A 220 8.22 12.49 -0.91
N GLN A 221 8.01 13.16 -2.05
CA GLN A 221 7.32 14.44 -2.13
C GLN A 221 5.80 14.27 -1.94
N LEU A 222 5.20 15.20 -1.21
CA LEU A 222 3.76 15.19 -0.92
C LEU A 222 2.98 15.72 -2.11
N TYR A 223 1.99 14.95 -2.55
CA TYR A 223 1.03 15.36 -3.57
C TYR A 223 -0.39 15.09 -3.09
N PHE A 224 -1.36 15.70 -3.76
CA PHE A 224 -2.74 15.27 -3.64
C PHE A 224 -3.47 15.30 -4.97
N ILE A 225 -4.48 14.44 -5.09
CA ILE A 225 -5.44 14.47 -6.18
C ILE A 225 -6.75 14.99 -5.63
N ALA A 226 -7.38 15.93 -6.34
CA ALA A 226 -8.65 16.51 -5.93
C ALA A 226 -9.73 16.22 -6.97
N VAL A 227 -10.95 15.94 -6.49
CA VAL A 227 -12.13 15.72 -7.30
C VAL A 227 -13.31 16.54 -6.80
N SER A 228 -13.94 17.24 -7.72
CA SER A 228 -15.18 17.99 -7.52
C SER A 228 -16.23 17.55 -8.54
N VAL A 229 -17.42 18.13 -8.46
CA VAL A 229 -18.47 17.94 -9.47
C VAL A 229 -19.03 19.29 -9.92
N ASN A 230 -19.39 19.40 -11.20
CA ASN A 230 -20.01 20.61 -11.77
C ASN A 230 -21.54 20.60 -11.74
N ALA A 231 -22.16 19.45 -11.47
CA ALA A 231 -23.61 19.29 -11.41
C ALA A 231 -24.01 18.22 -10.38
N THR A 232 -25.24 18.30 -9.90
CA THR A 232 -25.84 17.26 -9.04
C THR A 232 -26.29 16.06 -9.86
N GLY A 233 -26.37 14.89 -9.23
CA GLY A 233 -26.72 13.64 -9.89
C GLY A 233 -26.77 12.50 -8.88
N THR A 234 -27.60 11.48 -9.16
CA THR A 234 -27.88 10.38 -8.22
C THR A 234 -27.12 9.09 -8.53
N THR A 235 -26.50 8.97 -9.71
CA THR A 235 -25.70 7.80 -10.06
C THR A 235 -24.31 7.90 -9.46
N ALA A 236 -23.84 6.86 -8.77
CA ALA A 236 -22.47 6.78 -8.26
C ALA A 236 -21.50 6.60 -9.43
N GLY A 237 -20.69 7.61 -9.76
CA GLY A 237 -19.85 7.55 -10.96
C GLY A 237 -18.58 6.72 -10.78
N VAL A 238 -17.87 6.89 -9.67
CA VAL A 238 -16.50 6.38 -9.49
C VAL A 238 -16.42 5.46 -8.27
N LEU A 239 -15.62 4.41 -8.36
CA LEU A 239 -15.24 3.58 -7.22
C LEU A 239 -14.61 4.46 -6.13
N ALA A 240 -14.93 4.17 -4.87
CA ALA A 240 -14.41 4.90 -3.74
C ALA A 240 -13.85 4.00 -2.64
N MET A 241 -12.98 4.58 -1.83
CA MET A 241 -12.56 4.02 -0.55
C MET A 241 -13.59 4.31 0.53
N GLY A 242 -13.93 3.31 1.33
CA GLY A 242 -14.80 3.41 2.51
C GLY A 242 -14.30 2.49 3.63
N ALA A 243 -14.21 3.03 4.85
CA ALA A 243 -13.58 2.37 5.98
C ALA A 243 -14.53 1.54 6.86
N THR A 244 -15.82 1.39 6.54
CA THR A 244 -16.71 0.51 7.31
C THR A 244 -17.96 0.10 6.50
N PRO A 245 -18.39 -1.18 6.57
CA PRO A 245 -19.67 -1.62 6.02
C PRO A 245 -20.83 -0.81 6.63
N GLY A 246 -21.61 -0.13 5.79
CA GLY A 246 -22.87 0.50 6.19
C GLY A 246 -22.78 1.90 6.84
N ALA A 247 -21.59 2.50 6.98
CA ALA A 247 -21.51 3.86 7.50
C ALA A 247 -21.67 4.91 6.39
N THR A 248 -22.67 5.78 6.54
CA THR A 248 -22.83 7.09 5.88
C THR A 248 -21.75 8.11 6.28
N THR A 249 -20.61 7.63 6.77
CA THR A 249 -19.51 8.43 7.29
C THR A 249 -18.21 7.77 6.86
N GLY A 250 -17.61 8.26 5.78
CA GLY A 250 -16.24 7.86 5.43
C GLY A 250 -15.27 8.35 6.50
N ALA A 251 -14.24 7.54 6.81
CA ALA A 251 -13.16 7.92 7.70
C ALA A 251 -12.30 9.01 7.03
N VAL A 252 -12.79 10.24 7.01
CA VAL A 252 -12.05 11.40 6.56
C VAL A 252 -11.72 12.25 7.78
N ASN A 253 -10.44 12.30 8.10
CA ASN A 253 -9.91 13.22 9.09
C ASN A 253 -8.76 13.97 8.43
N VAL A 254 -8.66 15.29 8.64
CA VAL A 254 -7.44 16.01 8.26
C VAL A 254 -6.34 15.31 9.00
N LEU A 255 -5.38 14.73 8.29
CA LEU A 255 -4.11 14.51 8.93
C LEU A 255 -3.51 15.90 9.14
N PRO A 256 -3.43 16.41 10.37
CA PRO A 256 -2.74 17.66 10.61
C PRO A 256 -1.30 17.46 10.10
N LYS A 257 -0.70 18.49 9.49
CA LYS A 257 0.69 18.41 9.03
C LYS A 257 1.64 17.94 10.14
N THR A 258 1.30 18.22 11.40
CA THR A 258 2.04 17.77 12.58
C THR A 258 1.17 16.92 13.53
N TRP A 259 1.63 15.71 13.84
CA TRP A 259 1.05 14.83 14.84
C TRP A 259 2.12 14.43 15.86
N PRO A 260 1.77 14.20 17.14
CA PRO A 260 2.71 13.67 18.12
C PRO A 260 3.22 12.27 17.71
N GLY A 261 4.53 12.02 17.82
CA GLY A 261 5.10 10.68 17.69
C GLY A 261 5.40 10.18 16.27
N ASN A 262 5.90 11.04 15.36
CA ASN A 262 6.32 10.71 13.97
C ASN A 262 5.20 10.24 13.02
N LEU A 263 3.93 10.26 13.43
CA LEU A 263 2.77 9.99 12.57
C LEU A 263 2.33 11.27 11.85
N SER A 264 3.21 11.87 11.06
CA SER A 264 2.96 13.15 10.41
C SER A 264 2.96 12.96 8.89
N VAL A 265 1.97 13.59 8.24
CA VAL A 265 2.19 14.50 7.09
C VAL A 265 3.58 14.37 6.48
N ASP A 266 4.49 15.06 7.17
CA ASP A 266 5.82 15.43 6.77
C ASP A 266 6.90 14.45 7.22
N ALA A 267 6.60 13.52 8.12
CA ALA A 267 7.56 12.58 8.71
C ALA A 267 7.87 11.34 7.84
N GLY A 268 7.45 11.30 6.57
CA GLY A 268 7.76 10.21 5.64
C GLY A 268 6.96 8.91 5.86
N TYR A 269 6.00 8.90 6.80
CA TYR A 269 5.06 7.80 7.02
C TYR A 269 3.63 8.34 6.95
N MET A 270 2.92 8.03 5.85
CA MET A 270 1.50 8.35 5.69
C MET A 270 0.71 7.05 5.50
N ASP A 271 -0.21 6.77 6.43
CA ASP A 271 -1.17 5.65 6.32
C ASP A 271 -2.56 6.20 6.00
N GLY A 272 -2.67 6.80 4.82
CA GLY A 272 -3.83 7.54 4.34
C GLY A 272 -3.70 9.05 4.48
N GLY A 273 -4.76 9.78 4.13
CA GLY A 273 -4.83 11.23 4.22
C GLY A 273 -5.91 11.81 3.33
N LEU A 274 -7.11 12.01 3.87
CA LEU A 274 -8.26 12.51 3.12
C LEU A 274 -8.64 13.91 3.62
N ALA A 275 -9.01 14.80 2.72
CA ALA A 275 -9.44 16.16 3.10
C ALA A 275 -10.39 16.76 2.05
N GLN A 276 -10.62 18.07 2.17
CA GLN A 276 -11.35 18.86 1.18
C GLN A 276 -10.90 20.30 1.13
N PHE A 277 -11.37 20.99 0.11
CA PHE A 277 -11.40 22.44 0.07
C PHE A 277 -12.65 22.94 -0.67
N ALA A 278 -13.00 24.21 -0.46
CA ALA A 278 -14.13 24.84 -1.10
C ALA A 278 -13.86 25.12 -2.59
N VAL A 279 -14.88 24.90 -3.42
CA VAL A 279 -14.87 25.24 -4.85
C VAL A 279 -16.11 26.04 -5.23
N THR A 280 -16.09 26.67 -6.41
CA THR A 280 -17.25 27.37 -6.96
C THR A 280 -17.69 26.67 -8.24
N SER A 281 -18.93 26.18 -8.28
CA SER A 281 -19.51 25.46 -9.43
C SER A 281 -18.64 24.29 -9.92
N GLY A 282 -17.97 23.61 -9.00
CA GLY A 282 -17.09 22.49 -9.29
C GLY A 282 -15.73 22.84 -9.87
N ALA A 283 -15.40 24.12 -10.11
CA ALA A 283 -14.11 24.51 -10.66
C ALA A 283 -12.99 24.25 -9.64
N LEU A 284 -11.94 23.54 -10.07
CA LEU A 284 -10.76 23.25 -9.29
C LEU A 284 -9.78 24.42 -9.40
N PRO A 285 -9.55 25.19 -8.32
CA PRO A 285 -8.74 26.41 -8.32
C PRO A 285 -7.23 26.12 -8.46
N ASP A 286 -6.46 27.12 -8.87
CA ASP A 286 -5.00 27.05 -9.00
C ASP A 286 -4.39 28.37 -8.49
N PRO A 287 -3.71 28.38 -7.33
CA PRO A 287 -3.48 27.24 -6.44
C PRO A 287 -4.76 26.79 -5.69
N ALA A 288 -4.70 25.61 -5.06
CA ALA A 288 -5.75 25.19 -4.14
C ALA A 288 -5.83 26.11 -2.92
N PRO A 289 -7.03 26.44 -2.42
CA PRO A 289 -7.20 27.23 -1.21
C PRO A 289 -6.90 26.39 0.03
N THR A 290 -7.08 26.99 1.20
CA THR A 290 -6.83 26.32 2.49
C THR A 290 -7.57 24.99 2.58
N ILE A 291 -6.81 23.91 2.74
CA ILE A 291 -7.32 22.56 2.91
C ILE A 291 -7.88 22.41 4.32
N ALA A 292 -9.10 21.87 4.40
CA ALA A 292 -9.87 21.77 5.62
C ALA A 292 -10.35 20.33 5.89
N ALA A 293 -10.80 20.13 7.13
CA ALA A 293 -11.46 18.90 7.54
C ALA A 293 -12.79 18.69 6.83
N GLN A 294 -13.11 17.42 6.61
CA GLN A 294 -14.47 17.04 6.26
C GLN A 294 -15.39 17.23 7.47
N PRO A 295 -16.68 17.58 7.25
CA PRO A 295 -17.69 17.51 8.30
C PRO A 295 -17.96 16.05 8.69
N THR A 296 -18.40 15.83 9.92
CA THR A 296 -18.62 14.48 10.51
C THR A 296 -19.73 13.65 9.86
N ASN A 297 -20.50 14.18 8.92
CA ASN A 297 -21.76 13.59 8.43
C ASN A 297 -21.73 13.29 6.92
N TRP A 298 -20.61 12.74 6.43
CA TRP A 298 -20.30 12.67 5.00
C TRP A 298 -20.56 11.32 4.34
N THR A 299 -21.48 11.29 3.36
CA THR A 299 -21.85 10.10 2.60
C THR A 299 -21.01 9.95 1.31
N GLY A 300 -20.66 8.71 0.96
CA GLY A 300 -20.21 8.34 -0.39
C GLY A 300 -18.71 8.10 -0.60
N GLY A 301 -17.85 8.18 0.41
CA GLY A 301 -16.43 7.77 0.26
C GLY A 301 -15.57 8.64 -0.68
N MET A 302 -14.25 8.42 -0.68
CA MET A 302 -13.30 9.18 -1.51
C MET A 302 -13.14 8.50 -2.88
N PRO A 303 -13.43 9.18 -4.02
CA PRO A 303 -13.16 8.65 -5.35
C PRO A 303 -11.69 8.19 -5.52
N LEU A 304 -11.48 7.05 -6.17
CA LEU A 304 -10.16 6.44 -6.33
C LEU A 304 -9.57 6.65 -7.71
N PHE A 305 -8.26 6.89 -7.72
CA PHE A 305 -7.47 7.08 -8.93
C PHE A 305 -6.14 6.36 -8.85
N PHE A 306 -5.66 5.97 -10.01
CA PHE A 306 -4.39 5.31 -10.21
C PHE A 306 -3.56 6.10 -11.22
N LEU A 307 -2.30 6.30 -10.91
CA LEU A 307 -1.30 6.94 -11.77
C LEU A 307 -0.51 5.84 -12.46
N ASP A 308 -0.42 5.89 -13.78
CA ASP A 308 0.18 4.84 -14.59
C ASP A 308 1.24 5.46 -15.52
N ASN A 309 2.42 4.85 -15.57
CA ASN A 309 3.50 5.26 -16.45
C ASN A 309 3.31 4.75 -17.88
N ASN A 310 2.36 3.85 -18.12
CA ASN A 310 2.25 3.21 -19.41
C ASN A 310 1.73 4.19 -20.49
N ASN A 311 2.44 4.24 -21.61
CA ASN A 311 2.09 5.01 -22.80
C ASN A 311 1.25 4.23 -23.83
N SER A 312 1.12 2.90 -23.68
CA SER A 312 0.27 2.06 -24.53
C SER A 312 -1.18 2.09 -24.06
#